data_AF-A0A7Y3DC91-F1
#
_entry.id   AF-A0A7Y3DC91-F1
#
_cell.length_a   1.000
_cell.length_b   1.000
_cell.length_c   1.000
_cell.angle_alpha   90.00
_cell.angle_beta   90.00
_cell.angle_gamma   90.00
#
_symmetry.space_group_name_H-M   'P 1'
#
loop_
_entity.id
_entity.type
_entity.pdbx_description
1 polymer ?
#
loop_
_entity_poly.entity_id
_entity_poly.type
_entity_poly.pdbx_seq_one_letter_code
_entity_poly.pdbx_strand_id
1 'polypeptide(L)'
;MTDFRDTTLPLEERVSALLAALTPDEKMSLCAGRNFWETKPVPRLGLRPFKLSDGPRGVAFHSARRRGTSFPSGIALGASFDLDLSRRMGEALGREARAAGCGVILGPAVNLCRTPLNGRTFEYFSEDPHLNARLTVPYVQGVQSQKVAACVKHYVANNQETNRMRHDVVVSRRALRELYLPAFEAAVREGEAWSVMAAYNAINGIAACQHGELLNDVLREEWGFDGFVVSDWFAGRRTDGAAACLRGGLSLDMPGRGTRYRWGRLRKEFAAGAFDEADLDRALRGLLRIMFRTGHVDEPPRPRPWRISTPAHQAVARELAEAGMTLLRNEGGLLPLDPQRVRTLAVLGPRADTRHCLPLWGGSSGVWPP
;
A
#
# COMPACT_ATOMS: atom_id res chain seq x y z
N MET A 1 14.32 17.63 -27.97
CA MET A 1 13.58 16.70 -27.08
C MET A 1 12.49 17.49 -26.40
N THR A 2 11.28 16.92 -26.30
CA THR A 2 10.19 17.48 -25.51
C THR A 2 10.64 17.65 -24.05
N ASP A 3 10.40 18.80 -23.44
CA ASP A 3 10.71 19.01 -22.03
C ASP A 3 9.63 18.36 -21.17
N PHE A 4 9.98 17.31 -20.41
CA PHE A 4 9.06 16.63 -19.51
C PHE A 4 8.54 17.53 -18.38
N ARG A 5 9.16 18.70 -18.16
CA ARG A 5 8.72 19.69 -17.17
C ARG A 5 7.67 20.66 -17.70
N ASP A 6 7.40 20.67 -19.00
CA ASP A 6 6.35 21.51 -19.56
C ASP A 6 4.98 21.03 -19.08
N THR A 7 4.41 21.74 -18.10
CA THR A 7 3.11 21.43 -17.50
C THR A 7 1.92 21.72 -18.42
N THR A 8 2.14 22.33 -19.59
CA THR A 8 1.09 22.54 -20.59
C THR A 8 0.84 21.29 -21.44
N LEU A 9 1.78 20.36 -21.47
CA LEU A 9 1.67 19.11 -22.22
C LEU A 9 0.79 18.07 -21.48
N PRO A 10 0.07 17.21 -22.22
CA PRO A 10 -0.60 16.05 -21.64
C PRO A 10 0.34 15.18 -20.80
N LEU A 11 -0.17 14.62 -19.70
CA LEU A 11 0.61 13.81 -18.76
C LEU A 11 1.42 12.69 -19.45
N GLU A 12 0.81 11.97 -20.40
CA GLU A 12 1.49 10.86 -21.08
C GLU A 12 2.64 11.28 -21.99
N GLU A 13 2.57 12.47 -22.58
CA GLU A 13 3.67 13.03 -23.36
C GLU A 13 4.85 13.35 -22.45
N ARG A 14 4.58 13.92 -21.27
CA ARG A 14 5.59 14.22 -20.25
C ARG A 14 6.24 12.96 -19.68
N VAL A 15 5.43 11.91 -19.42
CA VAL A 15 5.93 10.59 -19.00
C VAL A 15 6.84 9.99 -20.09
N SER A 16 6.41 10.04 -21.35
CA SER A 16 7.19 9.51 -22.48
C SER A 16 8.48 10.30 -22.70
N ALA A 17 8.45 11.62 -22.56
CA ALA A 17 9.63 12.48 -22.60
C ALA A 17 10.63 12.16 -21.47
N LEU A 18 10.15 11.91 -20.25
CA LEU A 18 11.01 11.51 -19.13
C LEU A 18 11.61 10.12 -19.34
N LEU A 19 10.83 9.15 -19.82
CA LEU A 19 11.31 7.81 -20.18
C LEU A 19 12.41 7.87 -21.23
N ALA A 20 12.23 8.67 -22.29
CA ALA A 20 13.21 8.85 -23.35
C ALA A 20 14.48 9.58 -22.88
N ALA A 21 14.39 10.39 -21.82
CA ALA A 21 15.53 11.09 -21.24
C ALA A 21 16.37 10.21 -20.30
N LEU A 22 15.82 9.10 -19.80
CA LEU A 22 16.52 8.14 -18.94
C LEU A 22 17.39 7.20 -19.79
N THR A 23 18.62 7.00 -19.37
CA THR A 23 19.49 5.93 -19.90
C THR A 23 19.00 4.55 -19.41
N PRO A 24 19.36 3.44 -20.09
CA PRO A 24 19.05 2.09 -19.62
C PRO A 24 19.53 1.81 -18.19
N ASP A 25 20.71 2.33 -17.84
CA ASP A 25 21.28 2.26 -16.50
C ASP A 25 20.43 3.03 -15.47
N GLU A 26 19.95 4.23 -15.80
CA GLU A 26 19.03 4.98 -14.91
C GLU A 26 17.66 4.29 -14.79
N LYS A 27 17.14 3.68 -15.86
CA LYS A 27 15.90 2.88 -15.85
C LYS A 27 16.02 1.67 -14.91
N MET A 28 17.04 0.83 -15.10
CA MET A 28 17.34 -0.30 -14.20
C MET A 28 17.53 0.15 -12.74
N SER A 29 18.11 1.33 -12.54
CA SER A 29 18.32 1.91 -11.21
C SER A 29 17.00 2.23 -10.51
N LEU A 30 16.05 2.83 -11.24
CA LEU A 30 14.72 3.22 -10.74
C LEU A 30 13.80 2.03 -10.44
N CYS A 31 13.98 0.89 -11.12
CA CYS A 31 13.22 -0.33 -10.82
C CYS A 31 13.51 -0.88 -9.41
N ALA A 32 14.60 -0.47 -8.75
CA ALA A 32 14.99 -1.02 -7.44
C ALA A 32 14.97 0.03 -6.33
N GLY A 33 14.58 -0.39 -5.13
CA GLY A 33 14.78 0.41 -3.92
C GLY A 33 16.25 0.82 -3.73
N ARG A 34 16.48 2.08 -3.34
CA ARG A 34 17.80 2.56 -2.89
C ARG A 34 18.14 1.98 -1.52
N ASN A 35 17.14 1.98 -0.66
CA ASN A 35 17.16 1.44 0.69
C ASN A 35 15.77 0.89 1.00
N PHE A 36 15.46 0.72 2.28
CA PHE A 36 14.17 0.17 2.69
C PHE A 36 12.96 0.99 2.27
N TRP A 37 13.03 2.30 1.99
CA TRP A 37 11.83 3.14 1.92
C TRP A 37 11.79 4.12 0.76
N GLU A 38 12.82 4.19 -0.08
CA GLU A 38 12.87 5.14 -1.18
C GLU A 38 13.52 4.57 -2.43
N THR A 39 13.07 5.06 -3.58
CA THR A 39 13.72 4.80 -4.88
C THR A 39 15.07 5.51 -4.97
N LYS A 40 15.86 5.16 -5.99
CA LYS A 40 17.12 5.87 -6.26
C LYS A 40 16.85 7.21 -6.96
N PRO A 41 17.67 8.25 -6.70
CA PRO A 41 17.57 9.50 -7.43
C PRO A 41 18.15 9.38 -8.84
N VAL A 42 17.78 10.32 -9.73
CA VAL A 42 18.46 10.58 -11.00
C VAL A 42 18.87 12.06 -11.04
N PRO A 43 20.03 12.42 -10.44
CA PRO A 43 20.42 13.83 -10.23
C PRO A 43 20.52 14.64 -11.51
N ARG A 44 21.02 14.04 -12.60
CA ARG A 44 21.14 14.68 -13.93
C ARG A 44 19.80 15.20 -14.45
N LEU A 45 18.71 14.48 -14.14
CA LEU A 45 17.35 14.85 -14.50
C LEU A 45 16.60 15.53 -13.34
N GLY A 46 17.26 15.85 -12.22
CA GLY A 46 16.64 16.46 -11.05
C GLY A 46 15.62 15.56 -10.33
N LEU A 47 15.56 14.26 -10.62
CA LEU A 47 14.63 13.35 -9.95
C LEU A 47 15.17 12.99 -8.56
N ARG A 48 14.41 13.39 -7.53
CA ARG A 48 14.68 13.08 -6.13
C ARG A 48 14.15 11.68 -5.77
N PRO A 49 14.66 11.04 -4.70
CA PRO A 49 14.12 9.77 -4.21
C PRO A 49 12.61 9.86 -3.96
N PHE A 50 11.85 8.92 -4.47
CA PHE A 50 10.41 8.79 -4.23
C PHE A 50 10.20 7.89 -3.02
N LYS A 51 9.61 8.43 -1.95
CA LYS A 51 9.54 7.76 -0.64
C LYS A 51 8.21 7.06 -0.42
N LEU A 52 8.28 5.81 0.03
CA LEU A 52 7.17 4.96 0.44
C LEU A 52 7.15 4.88 1.97
N SER A 53 5.96 4.81 2.55
CA SER A 53 5.78 4.64 4.00
C SER A 53 4.73 3.59 4.29
N ASP A 54 5.01 2.73 5.26
CA ASP A 54 3.93 2.03 5.96
C ASP A 54 3.05 3.06 6.69
N GLY A 55 1.79 2.78 6.98
CA GLY A 55 1.02 1.59 6.58
C GLY A 55 -0.48 1.86 6.62
N PRO A 56 -1.31 0.82 6.67
CA PRO A 56 -2.76 0.94 6.50
C PRO A 56 -3.51 1.59 7.69
N ARG A 57 -2.85 1.81 8.83
CA ARG A 57 -3.46 2.40 10.04
C ARG A 57 -2.75 3.62 10.59
N GLY A 58 -1.89 4.25 9.79
CA GLY A 58 -1.11 5.43 10.18
C GLY A 58 0.24 5.47 9.48
N VAL A 59 0.82 6.65 9.44
CA VAL A 59 2.18 6.86 8.92
C VAL A 59 3.19 6.31 9.92
N ALA A 60 3.86 5.21 9.58
CA ALA A 60 4.66 4.44 10.52
C ALA A 60 6.04 5.04 10.77
N PHE A 61 6.48 5.02 12.03
CA PHE A 61 7.73 5.67 12.45
C PHE A 61 8.97 5.09 11.76
N HIS A 62 9.05 3.77 11.53
CA HIS A 62 10.24 3.13 10.94
C HIS A 62 10.49 3.52 9.48
N SER A 63 9.45 3.92 8.75
CA SER A 63 9.53 4.31 7.34
C SER A 63 9.46 5.83 7.16
N ALA A 64 8.58 6.51 7.89
CA ALA A 64 8.45 7.96 7.83
C ALA A 64 9.45 8.72 8.71
N ARG A 65 9.96 8.11 9.78
CA ARG A 65 10.72 8.74 10.88
C ARG A 65 9.92 9.85 11.59
N ARG A 66 8.60 9.62 11.71
CA ARG A 66 7.61 10.53 12.29
C ARG A 66 6.63 9.73 13.14
N ARG A 67 6.23 10.30 14.29
CA ARG A 67 5.05 9.85 15.02
C ARG A 67 3.81 10.36 14.30
N GLY A 68 2.71 9.62 14.33
CA GLY A 68 1.50 9.90 13.55
C GLY A 68 0.23 9.47 14.26
N THR A 69 -0.92 9.79 13.68
CA THR A 69 -2.19 9.28 14.19
C THR A 69 -2.19 7.76 14.07
N SER A 70 -2.40 7.07 15.20
CA SER A 70 -2.62 5.63 15.21
C SER A 70 -4.12 5.37 15.09
N PHE A 71 -4.57 5.05 13.88
CA PHE A 71 -5.96 4.70 13.65
C PHE A 71 -6.29 3.31 14.22
N PRO A 72 -7.57 3.06 14.55
CA PRO A 72 -8.08 1.71 14.78
C PRO A 72 -7.65 0.71 13.71
N SER A 73 -7.63 -0.58 14.08
CA SER A 73 -7.27 -1.68 13.18
C SER A 73 -8.21 -1.75 11.98
N GLY A 74 -7.77 -2.40 10.88
CA GLY A 74 -8.61 -2.61 9.70
C GLY A 74 -9.95 -3.30 10.04
N ILE A 75 -9.94 -4.24 10.99
CA ILE A 75 -11.17 -4.92 11.44
C ILE A 75 -12.18 -3.92 12.05
N ALA A 76 -11.71 -2.87 12.73
CA ALA A 76 -12.61 -1.86 13.29
C ALA A 76 -13.24 -1.01 12.19
N LEU A 77 -12.51 -0.74 11.10
CA LEU A 77 -13.07 -0.12 9.90
C LEU A 77 -14.04 -1.06 9.16
N GLY A 78 -13.74 -2.36 9.11
CA GLY A 78 -14.69 -3.37 8.65
C GLY A 78 -15.98 -3.35 9.46
N ALA A 79 -15.87 -3.34 10.79
CA ALA A 79 -16.99 -3.38 11.71
C ALA A 79 -17.83 -2.09 11.75
N SER A 80 -17.31 -0.95 11.27
CA SER A 80 -18.08 0.29 11.22
C SER A 80 -19.09 0.32 10.06
N PHE A 81 -18.87 -0.46 8.99
CA PHE A 81 -19.65 -0.40 7.74
C PHE A 81 -19.78 1.02 7.15
N ASP A 82 -18.87 1.92 7.51
CA ASP A 82 -18.98 3.35 7.24
C ASP A 82 -18.00 3.79 6.14
N LEU A 83 -18.56 4.09 4.97
CA LEU A 83 -17.82 4.50 3.79
C LEU A 83 -17.23 5.92 3.94
N ASP A 84 -17.91 6.82 4.66
CA ASP A 84 -17.43 8.18 4.88
C ASP A 84 -16.25 8.19 5.87
N LEU A 85 -16.34 7.40 6.94
CA LEU A 85 -15.20 7.21 7.86
C LEU A 85 -14.00 6.60 7.13
N SER A 86 -14.22 5.65 6.20
CA SER A 86 -13.15 5.10 5.37
C SER A 86 -12.45 6.20 4.52
N ARG A 87 -13.24 7.08 3.87
CA ARG A 87 -12.71 8.21 3.11
C ARG A 87 -11.94 9.19 3.99
N ARG A 88 -12.52 9.61 5.12
CA ARG A 88 -11.92 10.57 6.05
C ARG A 88 -10.63 10.04 6.67
N MET A 89 -10.56 8.74 6.97
CA MET A 89 -9.33 8.06 7.38
C MET A 89 -8.28 8.12 6.27
N GLY A 90 -8.65 7.77 5.04
CA GLY A 90 -7.77 7.86 3.87
C GLY A 90 -7.21 9.27 3.67
N GLU A 91 -8.05 10.31 3.75
CA GLU A 91 -7.61 11.70 3.64
C GLU A 91 -6.67 12.12 4.78
N ALA A 92 -6.93 11.70 6.02
CA ALA A 92 -6.04 11.99 7.13
C ALA A 92 -4.67 11.34 6.91
N LEU A 93 -4.64 10.07 6.49
CA LEU A 93 -3.41 9.36 6.12
C LEU A 93 -2.66 10.04 4.98
N GLY A 94 -3.35 10.44 3.91
CA GLY A 94 -2.75 11.15 2.78
C GLY A 94 -2.14 12.49 3.21
N ARG A 95 -2.83 13.26 4.07
CA ARG A 95 -2.29 14.51 4.64
C ARG A 95 -1.04 14.27 5.48
N GLU A 96 -1.07 13.29 6.37
CA GLU A 96 0.08 12.96 7.23
C GLU A 96 1.27 12.44 6.41
N ALA A 97 1.01 11.60 5.40
CA ALA A 97 2.03 11.03 4.53
C ALA A 97 2.74 12.11 3.70
N ARG A 98 1.95 13.01 3.11
CA ARG A 98 2.48 14.16 2.39
C ARG A 98 3.28 15.07 3.31
N ALA A 99 2.78 15.30 4.52
CA ALA A 99 3.51 16.00 5.58
C ALA A 99 4.70 15.20 6.16
N ALA A 100 4.92 13.94 5.76
CA ALA A 100 6.13 13.20 6.08
C ALA A 100 7.10 13.14 4.88
N GLY A 101 6.76 13.82 3.77
CA GLY A 101 7.49 13.76 2.50
C GLY A 101 7.38 12.40 1.80
N CYS A 102 6.33 11.63 2.07
CA CYS A 102 6.08 10.35 1.44
C CYS A 102 5.12 10.52 0.26
N GLY A 103 5.47 9.93 -0.87
CA GLY A 103 4.63 9.93 -2.07
C GLY A 103 3.71 8.72 -2.19
N VAL A 104 3.92 7.70 -1.34
CA VAL A 104 3.13 6.46 -1.32
C VAL A 104 2.85 6.06 0.13
N ILE A 105 1.61 5.68 0.41
CA ILE A 105 1.25 4.94 1.62
C ILE A 105 1.01 3.48 1.26
N LEU A 106 1.69 2.58 1.97
CA LEU A 106 1.58 1.13 1.83
C LEU A 106 0.30 0.62 2.50
N GLY A 107 -0.84 1.01 1.95
CA GLY A 107 -2.18 0.64 2.37
C GLY A 107 -3.24 1.15 1.38
N PRO A 108 -4.47 0.64 1.46
CA PRO A 108 -4.98 -0.23 2.52
C PRO A 108 -4.55 -1.69 2.33
N ALA A 109 -4.65 -2.49 3.40
CA ALA A 109 -4.44 -3.93 3.33
C ALA A 109 -5.80 -4.63 3.29
N VAL A 110 -6.10 -5.35 2.21
CA VAL A 110 -7.47 -5.75 1.84
C VAL A 110 -7.60 -7.25 1.56
N ASN A 111 -6.61 -8.05 1.97
CA ASN A 111 -6.70 -9.49 1.86
C ASN A 111 -7.89 -10.02 2.67
N LEU A 112 -8.63 -10.96 2.10
CA LEU A 112 -9.76 -11.61 2.78
C LEU A 112 -9.36 -12.21 4.14
N CYS A 113 -10.18 -12.02 5.16
CA CYS A 113 -10.00 -12.67 6.47
C CYS A 113 -10.38 -14.16 6.42
N ARG A 114 -9.68 -14.96 5.61
CA ARG A 114 -10.00 -16.38 5.35
C ARG A 114 -9.92 -17.27 6.60
N THR A 115 -8.96 -17.00 7.48
CA THR A 115 -8.71 -17.81 8.67
C THR A 115 -8.55 -16.93 9.90
N PRO A 116 -9.18 -17.28 11.03
CA PRO A 116 -9.05 -16.52 12.27
C PRO A 116 -7.62 -16.60 12.85
N LEU A 117 -6.80 -17.55 12.39
CA LEU A 117 -5.43 -17.76 12.87
C LEU A 117 -4.39 -16.90 12.15
N ASN A 118 -4.79 -16.13 11.13
CA ASN A 118 -3.84 -15.31 10.40
C ASN A 118 -3.34 -14.14 11.29
N GLY A 119 -2.01 -14.05 11.45
CA GLY A 119 -1.37 -13.02 12.27
C GLY A 119 -1.62 -11.58 11.80
N ARG A 120 -2.15 -11.39 10.57
CA ARG A 120 -2.46 -10.08 9.99
C ARG A 120 -3.94 -9.79 9.80
N THR A 121 -4.85 -10.64 10.30
CA THR A 121 -6.30 -10.38 10.20
C THR A 121 -6.65 -8.99 10.75
N PHE A 122 -6.01 -8.55 11.84
CA PHE A 122 -6.23 -7.20 12.41
C PHE A 122 -5.92 -6.05 11.41
N GLU A 123 -5.08 -6.27 10.40
CA GLU A 123 -4.70 -5.26 9.41
C GLU A 123 -5.73 -5.17 8.26
N TYR A 124 -6.51 -6.23 8.05
CA TYR A 124 -7.51 -6.35 6.98
C TYR A 124 -8.90 -5.94 7.46
N PHE A 125 -9.89 -5.88 6.57
CA PHE A 125 -11.23 -5.37 6.88
C PHE A 125 -12.22 -6.48 7.25
N SER A 126 -12.48 -7.43 6.34
CA SER A 126 -13.53 -8.45 6.48
C SER A 126 -13.20 -9.75 5.75
N GLU A 127 -13.94 -10.80 6.10
CA GLU A 127 -14.04 -12.05 5.34
C GLU A 127 -14.99 -11.95 4.13
N ASP A 128 -15.78 -10.88 4.04
CA ASP A 128 -16.71 -10.62 2.95
C ASP A 128 -16.05 -9.78 1.84
N PRO A 129 -15.99 -10.27 0.58
CA PRO A 129 -15.36 -9.55 -0.52
C PRO A 129 -16.08 -8.24 -0.88
N HIS A 130 -17.40 -8.19 -0.71
CA HIS A 130 -18.19 -7.00 -1.04
C HIS A 130 -17.87 -5.85 -0.08
N LEU A 131 -17.91 -6.09 1.23
CA LEU A 131 -17.57 -5.11 2.25
C LEU A 131 -16.13 -4.63 2.10
N ASN A 132 -15.18 -5.53 1.81
CA ASN A 132 -13.81 -5.15 1.51
C ASN A 132 -13.74 -4.19 0.32
N ALA A 133 -14.42 -4.49 -0.79
CA ALA A 133 -14.48 -3.61 -1.95
C ALA A 133 -15.08 -2.23 -1.60
N ARG A 134 -16.23 -2.22 -0.92
CA ARG A 134 -16.95 -0.99 -0.58
C ARG A 134 -16.16 -0.06 0.34
N LEU A 135 -15.40 -0.61 1.29
CA LEU A 135 -14.55 0.20 2.17
C LEU A 135 -13.23 0.62 1.49
N THR A 136 -12.70 -0.17 0.56
CA THR A 136 -11.41 0.10 -0.09
C THR A 136 -11.48 1.32 -1.01
N VAL A 137 -12.54 1.46 -1.81
CA VAL A 137 -12.72 2.56 -2.78
C VAL A 137 -12.59 3.95 -2.11
N PRO A 138 -13.40 4.30 -1.10
CA PRO A 138 -13.31 5.60 -0.44
C PRO A 138 -11.97 5.82 0.27
N TYR A 139 -11.35 4.79 0.85
CA TYR A 139 -10.01 4.89 1.44
C TYR A 139 -8.99 5.34 0.38
N VAL A 140 -8.97 4.65 -0.76
CA VAL A 140 -8.02 4.92 -1.87
C VAL A 140 -8.21 6.34 -2.39
N GLN A 141 -9.46 6.73 -2.67
CA GLN A 141 -9.80 8.08 -3.10
C GLN A 141 -9.40 9.13 -2.06
N GLY A 142 -9.62 8.86 -0.78
CA GLY A 142 -9.23 9.72 0.32
C GLY A 142 -7.73 9.99 0.35
N VAL A 143 -6.89 8.94 0.30
CA VAL A 143 -5.43 9.08 0.25
C VAL A 143 -4.98 9.87 -0.98
N GLN A 144 -5.51 9.52 -2.15
CA GLN A 144 -5.11 10.08 -3.45
C GLN A 144 -5.55 11.54 -3.64
N SER A 145 -6.67 11.95 -3.05
CA SER A 145 -7.10 13.35 -3.01
C SER A 145 -6.05 14.29 -2.39
N GLN A 146 -5.12 13.74 -1.61
CA GLN A 146 -4.05 14.48 -0.97
C GLN A 146 -2.74 14.45 -1.77
N LYS A 147 -2.77 13.98 -3.04
CA LYS A 147 -1.59 13.78 -3.89
C LYS A 147 -0.57 12.79 -3.31
N VAL A 148 -1.05 11.71 -2.71
CA VAL A 148 -0.25 10.57 -2.23
C VAL A 148 -0.83 9.30 -2.85
N ALA A 149 0.01 8.41 -3.37
CA ALA A 149 -0.48 7.14 -3.91
C ALA A 149 -0.92 6.20 -2.78
N ALA A 150 -2.13 5.68 -2.88
CA ALA A 150 -2.51 4.48 -2.13
C ALA A 150 -1.84 3.26 -2.78
N CYS A 151 -1.43 2.31 -1.96
CA CYS A 151 -0.82 1.05 -2.39
C CYS A 151 -1.63 -0.11 -1.81
N VAL A 152 -2.60 -0.57 -2.60
CA VAL A 152 -3.52 -1.63 -2.20
C VAL A 152 -2.75 -2.94 -2.09
N LYS A 153 -2.86 -3.64 -0.95
CA LYS A 153 -2.00 -4.79 -0.65
C LYS A 153 -2.74 -5.94 0.03
N HIS A 154 -2.29 -7.20 -0.11
CA HIS A 154 -1.18 -7.71 -0.91
C HIS A 154 -1.78 -8.55 -2.03
N TYR A 155 -1.50 -8.18 -3.27
CA TYR A 155 -2.04 -8.79 -4.47
C TYR A 155 -1.26 -10.07 -4.84
N VAL A 156 -1.82 -11.27 -4.66
CA VAL A 156 -3.12 -11.59 -4.06
C VAL A 156 -3.03 -12.84 -3.18
N ALA A 157 -4.09 -13.09 -2.41
CA ALA A 157 -4.26 -14.28 -1.58
C ALA A 157 -3.21 -14.48 -0.46
N ASN A 158 -2.64 -13.40 0.06
CA ASN A 158 -1.75 -13.43 1.22
C ASN A 158 -2.55 -13.51 2.54
N ASN A 159 -3.26 -14.61 2.76
CA ASN A 159 -4.23 -14.75 3.85
C ASN A 159 -3.70 -15.53 5.06
N GLN A 160 -2.39 -15.81 5.11
CA GLN A 160 -1.73 -16.44 6.26
C GLN A 160 -0.26 -15.99 6.36
N GLU A 161 0.22 -15.82 7.59
CA GLU A 161 1.64 -15.48 7.84
C GLU A 161 2.55 -16.71 7.83
N THR A 162 2.03 -17.88 8.23
CA THR A 162 2.79 -19.14 8.28
C THR A 162 3.34 -19.45 6.90
N ASN A 163 4.67 -19.49 6.79
CA ASN A 163 5.40 -19.77 5.56
C ASN A 163 5.06 -18.84 4.38
N ARG A 164 4.64 -17.59 4.65
CA ARG A 164 4.15 -16.67 3.61
C ARG A 164 5.11 -16.47 2.42
N MET A 165 6.42 -16.56 2.66
CA MET A 165 7.47 -16.41 1.64
C MET A 165 7.73 -17.65 0.76
N ARG A 166 7.04 -18.78 1.00
CA ARG A 166 7.25 -20.02 0.23
C ARG A 166 5.99 -20.79 -0.07
N HIS A 167 4.89 -20.54 0.65
CA HIS A 167 3.66 -21.27 0.40
C HIS A 167 3.07 -20.89 -0.97
N ASP A 168 2.45 -21.88 -1.58
CA ASP A 168 1.69 -21.75 -2.81
C ASP A 168 0.21 -21.87 -2.48
N VAL A 169 -0.57 -20.89 -2.93
CA VAL A 169 -2.02 -20.88 -2.74
C VAL A 169 -2.65 -21.56 -3.95
N VAL A 170 -3.08 -22.81 -3.76
CA VAL A 170 -3.88 -23.54 -4.74
C VAL A 170 -5.33 -23.11 -4.62
N VAL A 171 -5.84 -22.40 -5.63
CA VAL A 171 -7.17 -21.78 -5.60
C VAL A 171 -7.82 -21.86 -6.97
N SER A 172 -9.11 -22.22 -6.99
CA SER A 172 -9.88 -22.26 -8.23
C SER A 172 -10.04 -20.86 -8.81
N ARG A 173 -10.14 -20.75 -10.14
CA ARG A 173 -10.42 -19.47 -10.81
C ARG A 173 -11.66 -18.79 -10.25
N ARG A 174 -12.71 -19.57 -9.96
CA ARG A 174 -13.96 -19.06 -9.38
C ARG A 174 -13.73 -18.41 -8.02
N ALA A 175 -13.10 -19.12 -7.08
CA ALA A 175 -12.82 -18.57 -5.75
C ALA A 175 -11.90 -17.35 -5.83
N LEU A 176 -10.85 -17.40 -6.67
CA LEU A 176 -9.93 -16.28 -6.89
C LEU A 176 -10.70 -15.02 -7.34
N ARG A 177 -11.59 -15.15 -8.33
CA ARG A 177 -12.38 -14.06 -8.90
C ARG A 177 -13.50 -13.57 -8.00
N GLU A 178 -14.21 -14.46 -7.32
CA GLU A 178 -15.37 -14.09 -6.49
C GLU A 178 -15.00 -13.65 -5.06
N LEU A 179 -13.83 -14.06 -4.53
CA LEU A 179 -13.47 -13.82 -3.12
C LEU A 179 -12.21 -12.98 -2.91
N TYR A 180 -11.13 -13.25 -3.64
CA TYR A 180 -9.82 -12.65 -3.33
C TYR A 180 -9.50 -11.41 -4.15
N LEU A 181 -10.02 -11.33 -5.38
CA LEU A 181 -9.82 -10.23 -6.31
C LEU A 181 -10.80 -9.04 -6.18
N PRO A 182 -12.07 -9.17 -5.71
CA PRO A 182 -13.05 -8.07 -5.80
C PRO A 182 -12.62 -6.75 -5.16
N ALA A 183 -11.95 -6.79 -4.01
CA ALA A 183 -11.47 -5.57 -3.36
C ALA A 183 -10.38 -4.86 -4.16
N PHE A 184 -9.50 -5.60 -4.84
CA PHE A 184 -8.49 -5.04 -5.72
C PHE A 184 -9.08 -4.53 -7.02
N GLU A 185 -10.05 -5.25 -7.59
CA GLU A 185 -10.78 -4.82 -8.78
C GLU A 185 -11.48 -3.49 -8.54
N ALA A 186 -12.26 -3.38 -7.46
CA ALA A 186 -12.94 -2.13 -7.10
C ALA A 186 -11.93 -1.00 -6.82
N ALA A 187 -10.82 -1.30 -6.14
CA ALA A 187 -9.78 -0.31 -5.90
C ALA A 187 -9.18 0.26 -7.20
N VAL A 188 -9.08 -0.55 -8.26
CA VAL A 188 -8.58 -0.13 -9.57
C VAL A 188 -9.66 0.58 -10.37
N ARG A 189 -10.81 -0.06 -10.59
CA ARG A 189 -11.88 0.43 -11.48
C ARG A 189 -12.62 1.65 -10.91
N GLU A 190 -12.86 1.69 -9.61
CA GLU A 190 -13.66 2.73 -8.95
C GLU A 190 -12.79 3.64 -8.07
N GLY A 191 -11.78 3.07 -7.40
CA GLY A 191 -10.84 3.81 -6.58
C GLY A 191 -9.72 4.49 -7.36
N GLU A 192 -9.50 4.10 -8.62
CA GLU A 192 -8.39 4.54 -9.46
C GLU A 192 -7.03 4.41 -8.74
N ALA A 193 -6.79 3.27 -8.08
CA ALA A 193 -5.59 3.04 -7.29
C ALA A 193 -4.31 3.30 -8.11
N TRP A 194 -3.39 4.08 -7.54
CA TRP A 194 -2.13 4.47 -8.17
C TRP A 194 -1.00 3.46 -7.95
N SER A 195 -1.13 2.56 -6.98
CA SER A 195 -0.19 1.47 -6.81
C SER A 195 -0.81 0.22 -6.18
N VAL A 196 -0.19 -0.91 -6.45
CA VAL A 196 -0.55 -2.23 -5.90
C VAL A 196 0.72 -2.92 -5.42
N MET A 197 0.65 -3.60 -4.28
CA MET A 197 1.77 -4.40 -3.78
C MET A 197 1.58 -5.89 -4.10
N ALA A 198 2.50 -6.48 -4.86
CA ALA A 198 2.53 -7.92 -5.10
C ALA A 198 2.88 -8.69 -3.82
N ALA A 199 2.17 -9.78 -3.57
CA ALA A 199 2.30 -10.60 -2.37
C ALA A 199 3.60 -11.41 -2.30
N TYR A 200 3.84 -12.01 -1.13
CA TYR A 200 4.97 -12.94 -0.92
C TYR A 200 4.76 -14.32 -1.54
N ASN A 201 3.52 -14.82 -1.50
CA ASN A 201 3.19 -16.20 -1.83
C ASN A 201 3.14 -16.45 -3.34
N ALA A 202 3.15 -17.72 -3.71
CA ALA A 202 2.73 -18.14 -5.04
C ALA A 202 1.21 -18.32 -5.10
N ILE A 203 0.68 -18.24 -6.32
CA ILE A 203 -0.71 -18.54 -6.66
C ILE A 203 -0.64 -19.58 -7.77
N ASN A 204 -1.22 -20.76 -7.53
CA ASN A 204 -1.24 -21.87 -8.48
C ASN A 204 0.14 -22.14 -9.13
N GLY A 205 1.20 -22.15 -8.32
CA GLY A 205 2.57 -22.47 -8.72
C GLY A 205 3.42 -21.28 -9.19
N ILE A 206 2.85 -20.08 -9.35
CA ILE A 206 3.58 -18.91 -9.86
C ILE A 206 3.72 -17.85 -8.77
N ALA A 207 4.96 -17.43 -8.48
CA ALA A 207 5.22 -16.37 -7.51
C ALA A 207 4.54 -15.04 -7.92
N ALA A 208 3.85 -14.37 -6.98
CA ALA A 208 3.03 -13.19 -7.29
C ALA A 208 3.81 -12.07 -8.02
N CYS A 209 5.09 -11.87 -7.67
CA CYS A 209 5.96 -10.86 -8.29
C CYS A 209 6.36 -11.15 -9.75
N GLN A 210 6.01 -12.31 -10.31
CA GLN A 210 6.24 -12.67 -11.72
C GLN A 210 4.98 -13.19 -12.41
N HIS A 211 3.81 -13.02 -11.79
CA HIS A 211 2.57 -13.64 -12.26
C HIS A 211 1.93 -12.82 -13.39
N GLY A 212 2.41 -13.01 -14.62
CA GLY A 212 1.98 -12.25 -15.80
C GLY A 212 0.46 -12.21 -16.00
N GLU A 213 -0.24 -13.35 -15.85
CA GLU A 213 -1.71 -13.39 -15.98
C GLU A 213 -2.40 -12.45 -14.98
N LEU A 214 -1.95 -12.40 -13.72
CA LEU A 214 -2.59 -11.56 -12.71
C LEU A 214 -2.15 -10.09 -12.82
N LEU A 215 -0.86 -9.84 -12.99
CA LEU A 215 -0.31 -8.49 -12.96
C LEU A 215 -0.45 -7.73 -14.30
N ASN A 216 -0.46 -8.42 -15.44
CA ASN A 216 -0.67 -7.80 -16.74
C ASN A 216 -2.12 -8.02 -17.18
N ASP A 217 -2.51 -9.27 -17.42
CA ASP A 217 -3.78 -9.54 -18.11
C ASP A 217 -4.99 -9.13 -17.25
N VAL A 218 -5.02 -9.48 -15.97
CA VAL A 218 -6.11 -9.09 -15.06
C VAL A 218 -5.96 -7.64 -14.60
N LEU A 219 -4.85 -7.31 -13.95
CA LEU A 219 -4.70 -6.02 -13.30
C LEU A 219 -4.67 -4.86 -14.32
N ARG A 220 -3.88 -4.97 -15.39
CA ARG A 220 -3.70 -3.87 -16.36
C ARG A 220 -4.71 -3.94 -17.51
N GLU A 221 -4.79 -5.06 -18.20
CA GLU A 221 -5.60 -5.15 -19.43
C GLU A 221 -7.10 -5.23 -19.12
N GLU A 222 -7.51 -6.09 -18.18
CA GLU A 222 -8.92 -6.28 -17.86
C GLU A 222 -9.50 -5.13 -17.02
N TRP A 223 -8.74 -4.64 -16.03
CA TRP A 223 -9.22 -3.61 -15.09
C TRP A 223 -8.77 -2.19 -15.42
N GLY A 224 -7.82 -2.01 -16.35
CA GLY A 224 -7.33 -0.69 -16.75
C GLY A 224 -6.35 -0.05 -15.77
N PHE A 225 -5.64 -0.83 -14.95
CA PHE A 225 -4.67 -0.28 -14.00
C PHE A 225 -3.51 0.45 -14.71
N ASP A 226 -3.38 1.75 -14.45
CA ASP A 226 -2.34 2.60 -15.00
C ASP A 226 -1.29 3.04 -13.94
N GLY A 227 -1.34 2.46 -12.74
CA GLY A 227 -0.37 2.68 -11.69
C GLY A 227 0.90 1.83 -11.83
N PHE A 228 1.61 1.63 -10.72
CA PHE A 228 2.79 0.75 -10.67
C PHE A 228 2.65 -0.37 -9.65
N VAL A 229 3.31 -1.49 -9.92
CA VAL A 229 3.34 -2.64 -9.01
C VAL A 229 4.66 -2.64 -8.24
N VAL A 230 4.58 -2.65 -6.91
CA VAL A 230 5.74 -2.79 -6.02
C VAL A 230 5.76 -4.18 -5.41
N SER A 231 6.93 -4.78 -5.20
CA SER A 231 7.03 -6.04 -4.45
C SER A 231 6.82 -5.77 -2.96
N ASP A 232 6.24 -6.74 -2.24
CA ASP A 232 6.46 -6.79 -0.79
C ASP A 232 7.97 -7.00 -0.52
N TRP A 233 8.45 -6.61 0.66
CA TRP A 233 9.88 -6.51 0.94
C TRP A 233 10.57 -7.86 0.81
N PHE A 234 11.46 -7.97 -0.17
CA PHE A 234 12.17 -9.19 -0.54
C PHE A 234 11.34 -10.27 -1.25
N ALA A 235 10.06 -10.03 -1.57
CA ALA A 235 9.21 -11.00 -2.27
C ALA A 235 9.79 -11.38 -3.65
N GLY A 236 10.44 -10.44 -4.34
CA GLY A 236 11.16 -10.70 -5.59
C GLY A 236 12.19 -11.82 -5.50
N ARG A 237 12.77 -12.13 -4.32
CA ARG A 237 13.80 -13.19 -4.18
C ARG A 237 13.35 -14.58 -4.66
N ARG A 238 12.05 -14.83 -4.64
CA ARG A 238 11.44 -16.14 -4.93
C ARG A 238 10.99 -16.35 -6.37
N THR A 239 11.16 -15.34 -7.22
CA THR A 239 10.90 -15.43 -8.66
C THR A 239 12.10 -16.04 -9.39
N ASP A 240 11.99 -16.26 -10.70
CA ASP A 240 13.01 -16.95 -11.50
C ASP A 240 14.19 -16.04 -11.88
N GLY A 241 13.96 -14.74 -11.99
CA GLY A 241 14.95 -13.78 -12.47
C GLY A 241 14.43 -12.35 -12.48
N ALA A 242 15.29 -11.39 -12.85
CA ALA A 242 14.83 -10.02 -13.07
C ALA A 242 13.96 -9.94 -14.34
N ALA A 243 14.34 -10.64 -15.41
CA ALA A 243 13.56 -10.75 -16.64
C ALA A 243 12.15 -11.30 -16.38
N ALA A 244 12.02 -12.34 -15.55
CA ALA A 244 10.73 -12.93 -15.19
C ALA A 244 9.84 -11.93 -14.42
N CYS A 245 10.39 -11.17 -13.48
CA CYS A 245 9.65 -10.10 -12.80
C CYS A 245 9.22 -8.98 -13.76
N LEU A 246 10.11 -8.51 -14.64
CA LEU A 246 9.81 -7.43 -15.59
C LEU A 246 8.72 -7.82 -16.59
N ARG A 247 8.83 -9.02 -17.17
CA ARG A 247 7.81 -9.59 -18.06
C ARG A 247 6.51 -9.88 -17.31
N GLY A 248 6.62 -10.34 -16.07
CA GLY A 248 5.50 -10.53 -15.16
C GLY A 248 4.84 -9.23 -14.69
N GLY A 249 5.39 -8.05 -15.01
CA GLY A 249 4.74 -6.77 -14.73
C GLY A 249 5.12 -6.10 -13.39
N LEU A 250 6.21 -6.53 -12.74
CA LEU A 250 6.72 -5.87 -11.53
C LEU A 250 7.51 -4.59 -11.89
N SER A 251 7.05 -3.44 -11.38
CA SER A 251 7.66 -2.13 -11.63
C SER A 251 8.82 -1.82 -10.67
N LEU A 252 8.60 -2.01 -9.37
CA LEU A 252 9.54 -1.64 -8.31
C LEU A 252 9.78 -2.83 -7.37
N ASP A 253 11.04 -3.25 -7.22
CA ASP A 253 11.41 -4.34 -6.32
C ASP A 253 12.08 -3.79 -5.04
N MET A 254 11.39 -3.94 -3.91
CA MET A 254 11.79 -3.40 -2.61
C MET A 254 12.42 -4.47 -1.71
N PRO A 255 13.45 -4.15 -0.91
CA PRO A 255 14.13 -2.85 -0.78
C PRO A 255 15.31 -2.67 -1.76
N GLY A 256 15.30 -3.40 -2.89
CA GLY A 256 16.37 -3.45 -3.89
C GLY A 256 17.58 -4.29 -3.49
N ARG A 257 18.15 -4.11 -2.28
CA ARG A 257 19.29 -4.95 -1.84
C ARG A 257 18.82 -6.37 -1.53
N GLY A 258 19.44 -7.32 -2.24
CA GLY A 258 19.23 -8.74 -2.03
C GLY A 258 18.01 -9.31 -2.75
N THR A 259 17.30 -8.50 -3.53
CA THR A 259 16.20 -8.94 -4.37
C THR A 259 16.67 -9.23 -5.81
N ARG A 260 15.75 -9.43 -6.76
CA ARG A 260 16.09 -9.76 -8.15
C ARG A 260 16.56 -8.54 -8.92
N TYR A 261 16.03 -7.36 -8.60
CA TYR A 261 16.46 -6.10 -9.22
C TYR A 261 17.72 -5.50 -8.59
N ARG A 262 18.52 -6.30 -7.88
CA ARG A 262 19.87 -5.88 -7.48
C ARG A 262 20.65 -5.52 -8.75
N TRP A 263 21.20 -4.31 -8.79
CA TRP A 263 21.92 -3.72 -9.93
C TRP A 263 22.75 -4.71 -10.78
N GLY A 264 23.68 -5.44 -10.16
CA GLY A 264 24.54 -6.37 -10.90
C GLY A 264 23.80 -7.55 -11.54
N ARG A 265 22.63 -7.96 -11.03
CA ARG A 265 21.78 -8.97 -11.66
C ARG A 265 21.05 -8.40 -12.88
N LEU A 266 20.43 -7.22 -12.74
CA LEU A 266 19.78 -6.52 -13.84
C LEU A 266 20.74 -6.30 -15.00
N ARG A 267 21.93 -5.73 -14.74
CA ARG A 267 22.94 -5.53 -15.79
C ARG A 267 23.39 -6.82 -16.46
N LYS A 268 23.56 -7.89 -15.68
CA LYS A 268 23.96 -9.19 -16.23
C LYS A 268 22.88 -9.75 -17.16
N GLU A 269 21.61 -9.73 -16.74
CA GLU A 269 20.49 -10.24 -17.52
C GLU A 269 20.21 -9.34 -18.75
N PHE A 270 20.33 -8.01 -18.62
CA PHE A 270 20.23 -7.06 -19.74
C PHE A 270 21.33 -7.29 -20.77
N ALA A 271 22.59 -7.39 -20.35
CA ALA A 271 23.71 -7.67 -21.26
C ALA A 271 23.61 -9.03 -21.95
N ALA A 272 22.90 -9.99 -21.34
CA ALA A 272 22.60 -11.29 -21.92
C ALA A 272 21.35 -11.30 -22.83
N GLY A 273 20.68 -10.16 -23.02
CA GLY A 273 19.46 -10.07 -23.84
C GLY A 273 18.23 -10.74 -23.22
N ALA A 274 18.22 -10.99 -21.91
CA ALA A 274 17.08 -11.62 -21.24
C ALA A 274 15.86 -10.70 -21.15
N PHE A 275 16.08 -9.39 -21.20
CA PHE A 275 15.07 -8.34 -21.33
C PHE A 275 15.72 -7.13 -22.01
N ASP A 276 14.89 -6.23 -22.53
CA ASP A 276 15.35 -5.05 -23.26
C ASP A 276 14.90 -3.72 -22.62
N GLU A 277 15.16 -2.62 -23.31
CA GLU A 277 14.78 -1.28 -22.84
C GLU A 277 13.25 -1.07 -22.86
N ALA A 278 12.53 -1.74 -23.77
CA ALA A 278 11.07 -1.66 -23.82
C ALA A 278 10.43 -2.35 -22.61
N ASP A 279 11.02 -3.44 -22.11
CA ASP A 279 10.63 -4.07 -20.85
C ASP A 279 10.78 -3.12 -19.66
N LEU A 280 11.87 -2.34 -19.61
CA LEU A 280 12.10 -1.33 -18.58
C LEU A 280 11.11 -0.16 -18.69
N ASP A 281 10.84 0.30 -19.91
CA ASP A 281 9.90 1.39 -20.16
C ASP A 281 8.48 1.02 -19.72
N ARG A 282 8.04 -0.19 -20.07
CA ARG A 282 6.76 -0.72 -19.63
C ARG A 282 6.68 -0.81 -18.10
N ALA A 283 7.74 -1.28 -17.45
CA ALA A 283 7.80 -1.40 -15.99
C ALA A 283 7.74 -0.02 -15.29
N LEU A 284 8.44 0.99 -15.82
CA LEU A 284 8.60 2.30 -15.18
C LEU A 284 7.49 3.31 -15.51
N ARG A 285 6.77 3.15 -16.63
CA ARG A 285 5.76 4.12 -17.08
C ARG A 285 4.76 4.49 -15.98
N GLY A 286 4.21 3.49 -15.29
CA GLY A 286 3.29 3.70 -14.17
C GLY A 286 3.95 4.46 -13.01
N LEU A 287 5.18 4.10 -12.63
CA LEU A 287 5.87 4.75 -11.51
C LEU A 287 6.11 6.24 -11.80
N LEU A 288 6.58 6.55 -13.01
CA LEU A 288 6.83 7.93 -13.44
C LEU A 288 5.52 8.73 -13.53
N ARG A 289 4.45 8.14 -14.07
CA ARG A 289 3.11 8.73 -14.08
C ARG A 289 2.67 9.11 -12.67
N ILE A 290 2.86 8.23 -11.68
CA ILE A 290 2.50 8.53 -10.30
C ILE A 290 3.40 9.59 -9.67
N MET A 291 4.69 9.65 -10.02
CA MET A 291 5.57 10.74 -9.59
C MET A 291 5.08 12.10 -10.11
N PHE A 292 4.48 12.18 -11.30
CA PHE A 292 3.80 13.40 -11.77
C PHE A 292 2.48 13.66 -11.04
N ARG A 293 1.59 12.66 -10.92
CA ARG A 293 0.27 12.82 -10.24
C ARG A 293 0.39 13.30 -8.79
N THR A 294 1.43 12.83 -8.09
CA THR A 294 1.73 13.23 -6.70
C THR A 294 2.40 14.60 -6.60
N GLY A 295 2.75 15.22 -7.74
CA GLY A 295 3.51 16.47 -7.80
C GLY A 295 4.98 16.30 -7.41
N HIS A 296 5.51 15.08 -7.35
CA HIS A 296 6.90 14.83 -6.93
C HIS A 296 7.93 15.36 -7.93
N VAL A 297 7.58 15.37 -9.22
CA VAL A 297 8.40 15.96 -10.29
C VAL A 297 8.22 17.48 -10.35
N ASP A 298 6.98 17.96 -10.22
CA ASP A 298 6.60 19.35 -10.54
C ASP A 298 6.67 20.30 -9.35
N GLU A 299 6.37 19.82 -8.14
CA GLU A 299 6.38 20.65 -6.94
C GLU A 299 7.78 20.66 -6.29
N PRO A 300 8.29 21.83 -5.89
CA PRO A 300 9.51 21.90 -5.11
C PRO A 300 9.34 21.16 -3.77
N PRO A 301 10.43 20.66 -3.16
CA PRO A 301 10.37 20.13 -1.80
C PRO A 301 9.72 21.16 -0.86
N ARG A 302 8.63 20.77 -0.19
CA ARG A 302 7.89 21.68 0.69
C ARG A 302 8.67 21.94 2.00
N PRO A 303 8.83 23.20 2.44
CA PRO A 303 9.33 23.53 3.76
C PRO A 303 8.33 23.17 4.86
N ARG A 304 8.82 22.98 6.10
CA ARG A 304 8.07 22.53 7.29
C ARG A 304 7.60 23.74 8.10
N PRO A 305 6.44 23.72 8.80
CA PRO A 305 6.15 22.69 9.80
C PRO A 305 5.17 21.62 9.33
N TRP A 306 5.41 20.39 9.80
CA TRP A 306 4.55 19.25 9.52
C TRP A 306 3.31 19.26 10.40
N ARG A 307 2.14 19.13 9.79
CA ARG A 307 0.87 18.96 10.51
C ARG A 307 0.49 17.48 10.46
N ILE A 308 1.03 16.73 11.42
CA ILE A 308 0.78 15.31 11.60
C ILE A 308 0.10 15.13 12.97
N SER A 309 -0.85 14.19 13.07
CA SER A 309 -1.60 13.92 14.30
C SER A 309 -2.36 15.12 14.85
N THR A 310 -2.99 15.88 13.94
CA THR A 310 -3.79 17.06 14.32
C THR A 310 -5.03 16.66 15.13
N PRO A 311 -5.65 17.58 15.91
CA PRO A 311 -6.90 17.28 16.61
C PRO A 311 -8.00 16.73 15.68
N ALA A 312 -8.06 17.20 14.43
CA ALA A 312 -9.00 16.69 13.43
C ALA A 312 -8.70 15.24 13.02
N HIS A 313 -7.41 14.86 12.88
CA HIS A 313 -7.03 13.47 12.59
C HIS A 313 -7.34 12.56 13.78
N GLN A 314 -7.06 13.02 15.00
CA GLN A 314 -7.39 12.31 16.23
C GLN A 314 -8.90 12.12 16.42
N ALA A 315 -9.71 13.12 16.05
CA ALA A 315 -11.17 13.02 16.06
C ALA A 315 -11.66 11.91 15.12
N VAL A 316 -11.12 11.83 13.89
CA VAL A 316 -11.45 10.72 12.97
C VAL A 316 -11.06 9.36 13.57
N ALA A 317 -9.89 9.25 14.20
CA ALA A 317 -9.46 8.01 14.85
C ALA A 317 -10.39 7.61 16.01
N ARG A 318 -10.88 8.60 16.78
CA ARG A 318 -11.83 8.40 17.86
C ARG A 318 -13.20 7.97 17.33
N GLU A 319 -13.75 8.68 16.34
CA GLU A 319 -15.03 8.33 15.72
C GLU A 319 -14.99 6.92 15.13
N LEU A 320 -13.89 6.56 14.46
CA LEU A 320 -13.70 5.20 13.94
C LEU A 320 -13.63 4.16 15.06
N ALA A 321 -13.02 4.50 16.20
CA ALA A 321 -12.99 3.59 17.35
C ALA A 321 -14.40 3.38 17.91
N GLU A 322 -15.19 4.45 18.04
CA GLU A 322 -16.58 4.42 18.51
C GLU A 322 -17.48 3.63 17.55
N ALA A 323 -17.38 3.87 16.24
CA ALA A 323 -18.17 3.20 15.21
C ALA A 323 -17.78 1.73 14.98
N GLY A 324 -16.52 1.38 15.21
CA GLY A 324 -16.02 0.01 15.04
C GLY A 324 -16.26 -0.91 16.24
N MET A 325 -16.77 -0.41 17.37
CA MET A 325 -17.12 -1.24 18.52
C MET A 325 -18.41 -2.02 18.27
N THR A 326 -18.34 -3.35 18.30
CA THR A 326 -19.52 -4.22 18.19
C THR A 326 -19.99 -4.69 19.57
N LEU A 327 -21.20 -4.29 19.98
CA LEU A 327 -21.84 -4.80 21.19
C LEU A 327 -22.35 -6.23 20.98
N LEU A 328 -21.57 -7.22 21.40
CA LEU A 328 -21.89 -8.64 21.17
C LEU A 328 -22.99 -9.19 22.08
N ARG A 329 -23.08 -8.68 23.32
CA ARG A 329 -24.05 -9.15 24.32
C ARG A 329 -24.41 -8.00 25.26
N ASN A 330 -25.71 -7.79 25.50
CA ASN A 330 -26.23 -6.82 26.46
C ASN A 330 -27.49 -7.37 27.13
N GLU A 331 -27.33 -7.99 28.30
CA GLU A 331 -28.43 -8.62 29.02
C GLU A 331 -28.92 -7.75 30.17
N GLY A 332 -30.23 -7.78 30.43
CA GLY A 332 -30.83 -7.04 31.54
C GLY A 332 -30.70 -5.52 31.45
N GLY A 333 -30.39 -4.96 30.27
CA GLY A 333 -30.14 -3.53 30.09
C GLY A 333 -28.89 -3.04 30.84
N LEU A 334 -27.84 -3.88 30.93
CA LEU A 334 -26.60 -3.54 31.62
C LEU A 334 -25.91 -2.30 31.04
N LEU A 335 -25.87 -2.18 29.71
CA LEU A 335 -25.35 -1.01 29.01
C LEU A 335 -26.50 -0.19 28.38
N PRO A 336 -26.39 1.16 28.34
CA PRO A 336 -25.26 1.96 28.85
C PRO A 336 -25.24 2.07 30.39
N LEU A 337 -24.05 2.24 30.97
CA LEU A 337 -23.92 2.52 32.39
C LEU A 337 -24.50 3.90 32.71
N ASP A 338 -25.42 3.96 33.67
CA ASP A 338 -26.00 5.22 34.15
C ASP A 338 -25.13 5.80 35.28
N PRO A 339 -24.47 6.96 35.08
CA PRO A 339 -23.62 7.57 36.10
C PRO A 339 -24.39 8.05 37.34
N GLN A 340 -25.73 8.16 37.28
CA GLN A 340 -26.57 8.47 38.44
C GLN A 340 -26.85 7.23 39.30
N ARG A 341 -26.83 6.04 38.71
CA ARG A 341 -27.10 4.76 39.40
C ARG A 341 -25.84 4.01 39.81
N VAL A 342 -24.81 4.04 38.96
CA VAL A 342 -23.52 3.38 39.23
C VAL A 342 -22.65 4.28 40.10
N ARG A 343 -22.57 3.97 41.40
CA ARG A 343 -21.75 4.74 42.37
C ARG A 343 -20.33 4.21 42.54
N THR A 344 -20.12 2.93 42.24
CA THR A 344 -18.84 2.25 42.37
C THR A 344 -18.60 1.38 41.13
N LEU A 345 -17.37 1.42 40.60
CA LEU A 345 -16.96 0.65 39.43
C LEU A 345 -15.59 0.03 39.69
N ALA A 346 -15.50 -1.30 39.56
CA ALA A 346 -14.23 -2.01 39.57
C ALA A 346 -13.76 -2.22 38.13
N VAL A 347 -12.63 -1.62 37.76
CA VAL A 347 -12.01 -1.79 36.44
C VAL A 347 -10.91 -2.83 36.54
N LEU A 348 -11.08 -3.95 35.84
CA LEU A 348 -10.18 -5.12 35.92
C LEU A 348 -9.60 -5.46 34.55
N GLY A 349 -8.37 -5.99 34.55
CA GLY A 349 -7.68 -6.51 33.37
C GLY A 349 -6.51 -5.65 32.92
N PRO A 350 -5.43 -6.25 32.39
CA PRO A 350 -4.20 -5.54 32.07
C PRO A 350 -4.39 -4.45 31.00
N ARG A 351 -5.35 -4.63 30.08
CA ARG A 351 -5.61 -3.68 28.98
C ARG A 351 -6.41 -2.44 29.39
N ALA A 352 -6.86 -2.34 30.65
CA ALA A 352 -7.40 -1.11 31.21
C ALA A 352 -6.30 -0.06 31.46
N ASP A 353 -5.05 -0.50 31.59
CA ASP A 353 -3.88 0.37 31.75
C ASP A 353 -3.21 0.61 30.39
N THR A 354 -2.92 1.87 30.09
CA THR A 354 -2.32 2.31 28.83
C THR A 354 -0.93 1.71 28.59
N ARG A 355 -0.22 1.26 29.64
CA ARG A 355 1.07 0.55 29.54
C ARG A 355 0.97 -0.75 28.74
N HIS A 356 -0.21 -1.35 28.65
CA HIS A 356 -0.44 -2.55 27.83
C HIS A 356 -0.98 -2.25 26.43
N CYS A 357 -1.20 -0.97 26.10
CA CYS A 357 -1.47 -0.47 24.75
C CYS A 357 -0.16 -0.05 24.06
N LEU A 358 0.83 -0.95 24.04
CA LEU A 358 2.15 -0.64 23.52
C LEU A 358 2.11 -0.34 22.01
N PRO A 359 2.72 0.76 21.53
CA PRO A 359 2.97 0.94 20.11
C PRO A 359 3.87 -0.20 19.62
N LEU A 360 3.65 -0.67 18.39
CA LEU A 360 4.36 -1.78 17.68
C LEU A 360 3.74 -3.19 17.75
N TRP A 361 2.61 -3.40 18.42
CA TRP A 361 1.89 -4.67 18.26
C TRP A 361 1.26 -4.73 16.86
N GLY A 362 1.62 -5.74 16.06
CA GLY A 362 1.10 -5.92 14.69
C GLY A 362 2.10 -5.74 13.55
N GLY A 363 3.40 -5.69 13.80
CA GLY A 363 4.41 -5.66 12.71
C GLY A 363 4.47 -4.33 11.96
N SER A 364 4.52 -4.35 10.62
CA SER A 364 4.75 -3.15 9.80
C SER A 364 3.63 -2.10 9.89
N SER A 365 2.44 -2.50 10.37
CA SER A 365 1.32 -1.58 10.63
C SER A 365 1.43 -0.85 11.96
N GLY A 366 2.48 -1.08 12.75
CA GLY A 366 2.70 -0.39 14.01
C GLY A 366 2.94 1.11 13.82
N VAL A 367 2.20 1.93 14.55
CA VAL A 367 2.33 3.40 14.54
C VAL A 367 2.73 3.84 15.93
N TRP A 368 3.64 4.81 16.01
CA TRP A 368 3.92 5.51 17.26
C TRP A 368 2.97 6.72 17.34
N PRO A 369 1.98 6.71 18.24
CA PRO A 369 1.15 7.89 18.50
C PRO A 369 2.04 9.03 19.05
N PRO A 370 1.58 10.29 18.98
CA PRO A 370 2.34 11.47 19.44
C PRO A 370 2.93 11.31 20.84
#